data_AF-A0A3A8ZJU0-F1
#
_entry.id   AF-A0A3A8ZJU0-F1
#
_cell.length_a   1.000
_cell.length_b   1.000
_cell.length_c   1.000
_cell.angle_alpha   90.00
_cell.angle_beta   90.00
_cell.angle_gamma   90.00
#
_symmetry.space_group_name_H-M   'P 1'
#
loop_
_entity.id
_entity.type
_entity.pdbx_description
1 polymer ?
#
loop_
_entity_poly.entity_id
_entity_poly.type
_entity_poly.pdbx_seq_one_letter_code
_entity_poly.pdbx_strand_id
1 'polypeptide(L)'
;MNDKFFYINIRDYLALGNDDKAGEPMLARVLSGFSCPKNQDVANFLKKNAVEFTKKSQSVTYPVFSVESKELLGYFTLALKPLSVRGETVSKTTKRKLLLLSFYRDNRFSQFDTRQTASDAEESHELVQLLRLL
;
A
#
# COMPACT_ATOMS: atom_id res chain seq x y z
N MET A 1 -6.56 -24.58 14.32
CA MET A 1 -6.75 -24.50 12.87
C MET A 1 -5.77 -23.46 12.36
N ASN A 2 -4.80 -23.86 11.52
CA ASN A 2 -3.88 -22.92 10.87
C ASN A 2 -4.52 -22.52 9.55
N ASP A 3 -5.41 -21.52 9.58
CA ASP A 3 -6.00 -20.99 8.36
C ASP A 3 -4.89 -20.37 7.53
N LYS A 4 -4.53 -21.05 6.43
CA LYS A 4 -3.57 -20.52 5.46
C LYS A 4 -4.30 -19.48 4.62
N PHE A 5 -3.65 -18.34 4.42
CA PHE A 5 -4.14 -17.24 3.62
C PHE A 5 -3.17 -16.93 2.48
N PHE A 6 -3.71 -16.38 1.41
CA PHE A 6 -2.92 -15.78 0.33
C PHE A 6 -3.49 -14.42 -0.01
N TYR A 7 -2.69 -13.56 -0.64
CA TYR A 7 -3.14 -12.26 -1.10
C TYR A 7 -2.84 -12.10 -2.58
N ILE A 8 -3.62 -11.24 -3.25
CA ILE A 8 -3.42 -10.88 -4.65
C ILE A 8 -3.13 -9.39 -4.76
N ASN A 9 -2.37 -8.99 -5.77
CA ASN A 9 -2.22 -7.57 -6.12
C ASN A 9 -3.29 -7.21 -7.14
N ILE A 10 -4.18 -6.26 -6.81
CA ILE A 10 -5.25 -5.93 -7.77
C ILE A 10 -4.73 -5.29 -9.07
N ARG A 11 -3.50 -4.78 -9.10
CA ARG A 11 -2.87 -4.27 -10.34
C ARG A 11 -2.83 -5.30 -11.44
N ASP A 12 -2.64 -6.58 -11.10
CA ASP A 12 -2.54 -7.66 -12.08
C ASP A 12 -3.88 -7.81 -12.84
N TYR A 13 -5.00 -7.59 -12.16
CA TYR A 13 -6.34 -7.59 -12.75
C TYR A 13 -6.63 -6.31 -13.53
N LEU A 14 -6.17 -5.16 -13.04
CA LEU A 14 -6.30 -3.89 -13.77
C LEU A 14 -5.52 -3.89 -15.09
N ALA A 15 -4.37 -4.58 -15.14
CA ALA A 15 -3.56 -4.73 -16.35
C ALA A 15 -4.28 -5.51 -17.46
N LEU A 16 -5.26 -6.35 -17.10
CA LEU A 16 -6.10 -7.10 -18.03
C LEU A 16 -7.29 -6.29 -18.57
N GLY A 17 -7.48 -5.05 -18.09
CA GLY A 17 -8.48 -4.12 -18.60
C GLY A 17 -9.92 -4.66 -18.52
N ASN A 18 -10.63 -4.65 -19.64
CA ASN A 18 -12.07 -4.99 -19.72
C ASN A 18 -12.35 -6.49 -19.95
N ASP A 19 -11.39 -7.37 -19.67
CA ASP A 19 -11.66 -8.81 -19.73
C ASP A 19 -12.74 -9.20 -18.69
N ASP A 20 -13.88 -9.68 -19.14
CA ASP A 20 -15.01 -10.04 -18.26
C ASP A 20 -14.71 -11.21 -17.30
N LYS A 21 -13.73 -12.05 -17.63
CA LYS A 21 -13.36 -13.25 -16.88
C LYS A 21 -12.17 -13.03 -15.95
N ALA A 22 -11.33 -12.03 -16.22
CA ALA A 22 -10.08 -11.82 -15.47
C ALA A 22 -9.72 -10.34 -15.20
N GLY A 23 -10.35 -9.39 -15.87
CA GLY A 23 -10.06 -7.95 -15.76
C GLY A 23 -10.83 -7.24 -14.65
N GLU A 24 -11.01 -5.93 -14.82
CA GLU A 24 -11.70 -5.06 -13.88
C GLU A 24 -13.14 -5.50 -13.55
N PRO A 25 -13.97 -5.98 -14.50
CA PRO A 25 -15.32 -6.43 -14.21
C PRO A 25 -15.34 -7.61 -13.24
N MET A 26 -14.43 -8.58 -13.41
CA MET A 26 -14.30 -9.73 -12.52
C MET A 26 -13.84 -9.29 -11.13
N LEU A 27 -12.82 -8.43 -11.06
CA LEU A 27 -12.33 -7.88 -9.81
C LEU A 27 -13.46 -7.15 -9.05
N ALA A 28 -14.24 -6.31 -9.73
CA ALA A 28 -15.34 -5.56 -9.12
C ALA A 28 -16.38 -6.50 -8.49
N ARG A 29 -16.73 -7.61 -9.17
CA ARG A 29 -17.63 -8.64 -8.61
C ARG A 29 -17.07 -9.26 -7.34
N VAL A 30 -15.80 -9.67 -7.34
CA VAL A 30 -15.14 -10.24 -6.15
C VAL A 30 -15.15 -9.26 -4.97
N LEU A 31 -14.78 -8.00 -5.21
CA LEU A 31 -14.73 -6.98 -4.15
C LEU A 31 -16.12 -6.59 -3.64
N SER A 32 -17.15 -6.64 -4.49
CA SER A 32 -18.53 -6.29 -4.12
C SER A 32 -19.09 -7.17 -2.99
N GLY A 33 -18.63 -8.42 -2.89
CA GLY A 33 -19.07 -9.38 -1.88
C GLY A 33 -18.48 -9.14 -0.49
N PHE A 34 -17.47 -8.28 -0.36
CA PHE A 34 -16.82 -8.04 0.93
C PHE A 34 -17.76 -7.40 1.96
N SER A 35 -17.66 -7.80 3.22
CA SER A 35 -18.43 -7.18 4.31
C SER A 35 -17.54 -7.00 5.53
N CYS A 36 -17.73 -5.89 6.24
CA CYS A 36 -17.07 -5.62 7.50
C CYS A 36 -18.09 -5.04 8.49
N PRO A 37 -18.84 -5.89 9.23
CA PRO A 37 -19.88 -5.43 10.14
C PRO A 37 -19.38 -4.49 11.23
N LYS A 38 -18.10 -4.63 11.62
CA LYS A 38 -17.46 -3.78 12.63
C LYS A 38 -17.20 -2.36 12.13
N ASN A 39 -16.94 -2.18 10.83
CA ASN A 39 -16.62 -0.88 10.26
C ASN A 39 -17.03 -0.82 8.79
N GLN A 40 -18.13 -0.10 8.52
CA GLN A 40 -18.66 0.04 7.17
C GLN A 40 -17.73 0.84 6.25
N ASP A 41 -16.90 1.74 6.77
CA ASP A 41 -15.95 2.50 5.97
C ASP A 41 -14.86 1.60 5.38
N VAL A 42 -14.45 0.55 6.11
CA VAL A 42 -13.52 -0.47 5.62
C VAL A 42 -14.14 -1.22 4.43
N ALA A 43 -15.41 -1.62 4.53
CA ALA A 43 -16.10 -2.26 3.41
C ALA A 43 -16.32 -1.30 2.23
N ASN A 44 -16.71 -0.05 2.50
CA ASN A 44 -16.94 0.97 1.48
C ASN A 44 -15.65 1.31 0.73
N PHE A 45 -14.52 1.41 1.43
CA PHE A 45 -13.23 1.68 0.82
C PHE A 45 -12.87 0.61 -0.21
N LEU A 46 -12.96 -0.68 0.16
CA LEU A 46 -12.60 -1.76 -0.76
C LEU A 46 -13.50 -1.77 -2.00
N LYS A 47 -14.81 -1.55 -1.82
CA LYS A 47 -15.80 -1.60 -2.91
C LYS A 47 -15.75 -0.40 -3.86
N LYS A 48 -15.49 0.79 -3.33
CA LYS A 48 -15.69 2.06 -4.07
C LYS A 48 -14.40 2.78 -4.41
N ASN A 49 -13.35 2.65 -3.59
CA ASN A 49 -12.15 3.49 -3.67
C ASN A 49 -10.89 2.72 -4.08
N ALA A 50 -10.73 1.46 -3.65
CA ALA A 50 -9.48 0.71 -3.81
C ALA A 50 -8.99 0.60 -5.26
N VAL A 51 -9.91 0.36 -6.20
CA VAL A 51 -9.61 0.28 -7.64
C VAL A 51 -9.12 1.63 -8.17
N GLU A 52 -9.87 2.71 -7.93
CA GLU A 52 -9.53 4.05 -8.37
C GLU A 52 -8.20 4.55 -7.78
N PHE A 53 -7.95 4.25 -6.51
CA PHE A 53 -6.71 4.63 -5.84
C PHE A 53 -5.50 3.90 -6.44
N THR A 54 -5.70 2.64 -6.86
CA THR A 54 -4.65 1.85 -7.52
C THR A 54 -4.37 2.35 -8.94
N LYS A 55 -5.41 2.67 -9.72
CA LYS A 55 -5.26 3.31 -11.04
C LYS A 55 -4.52 4.63 -10.97
N LYS A 56 -4.84 5.46 -9.97
CA LYS A 56 -4.21 6.77 -9.74
C LYS A 56 -2.85 6.70 -9.05
N SER A 57 -2.30 5.49 -8.84
CA SER A 57 -1.04 5.26 -8.14
C SER A 57 -0.95 5.91 -6.75
N GLN A 58 -2.10 6.14 -6.10
CA GLN A 58 -2.17 6.70 -4.75
C GLN A 58 -1.89 5.61 -3.71
N SER A 59 -2.37 4.40 -3.96
CA SER A 59 -2.14 3.23 -3.11
C SER A 59 -2.45 1.94 -3.85
N VAL A 60 -1.85 0.83 -3.45
CA VAL A 60 -2.13 -0.51 -4.01
C VAL A 60 -2.84 -1.35 -2.97
N THR A 61 -3.95 -1.97 -3.34
CA THR A 61 -4.75 -2.82 -2.44
C THR A 61 -4.51 -4.30 -2.68
N TYR A 62 -4.45 -5.06 -1.59
CA TYR A 62 -4.18 -6.48 -1.54
C TYR A 62 -5.30 -7.20 -0.79
N PRO A 63 -6.32 -7.72 -1.50
CA PRO A 63 -7.34 -8.58 -0.93
C PRO A 63 -6.71 -9.90 -0.45
N VAL A 64 -7.15 -10.37 0.72
CA VAL A 64 -6.64 -11.56 1.40
C VAL A 64 -7.72 -12.64 1.39
N PHE A 65 -7.37 -13.82 0.91
CA PHE A 65 -8.27 -14.95 0.75
C PHE A 65 -7.87 -16.14 1.62
N SER A 66 -8.87 -16.89 2.06
CA SER A 66 -8.65 -18.22 2.61
C SER A 66 -8.16 -19.17 1.52
N VAL A 67 -7.11 -19.95 1.81
CA VAL A 67 -6.67 -21.01 0.91
C VAL A 67 -7.73 -22.09 0.78
N GLU A 68 -8.46 -22.37 1.86
CA GLU A 68 -9.43 -23.46 1.97
C GLU A 68 -10.78 -23.07 1.38
N SER A 69 -11.41 -22.00 1.90
CA SER A 69 -12.76 -21.59 1.46
C SER A 69 -12.78 -20.71 0.21
N LYS A 70 -11.62 -20.18 -0.21
CA LYS A 70 -11.50 -19.14 -1.26
C LYS A 70 -12.29 -17.86 -0.97
N GLU A 71 -12.73 -17.68 0.26
CA GLU A 71 -13.46 -16.48 0.67
C GLU A 71 -12.51 -15.32 0.89
N LEU A 72 -13.00 -14.12 0.58
CA LEU A 72 -12.32 -12.85 0.85
C LEU A 72 -12.44 -12.51 2.34
N LEU A 73 -11.35 -12.72 3.08
CA LEU A 73 -11.30 -12.55 4.54
C LEU A 73 -11.04 -11.11 4.96
N GLY A 74 -10.36 -10.34 4.12
CA GLY A 74 -9.93 -8.98 4.43
C GLY A 74 -9.10 -8.37 3.32
N TYR A 75 -8.49 -7.22 3.60
CA TYR A 75 -7.55 -6.58 2.69
C TYR A 75 -6.57 -5.70 3.47
N PHE A 76 -5.46 -5.37 2.84
CA PHE A 76 -4.60 -4.27 3.25
C PHE A 76 -4.26 -3.40 2.06
N THR A 77 -3.93 -2.14 2.31
CA THR A 77 -3.63 -1.16 1.24
C THR A 77 -2.34 -0.43 1.58
N LEU A 78 -1.41 -0.39 0.63
CA LEU A 78 -0.11 0.25 0.77
C LEU A 78 -0.07 1.53 -0.06
N ALA A 79 0.14 2.67 0.59
CA ALA A 79 0.29 3.98 -0.06
C ALA A 79 1.73 4.48 0.10
N LEU A 80 2.36 4.89 -1.01
CA LEU A 80 3.64 5.59 -0.96
C LEU A 80 3.35 7.08 -0.79
N LYS A 81 3.52 7.59 0.42
CA LYS A 81 3.41 9.03 0.70
C LYS A 81 4.81 9.61 0.88
N PRO A 82 5.43 10.17 -0.18
CA PRO A 82 6.73 10.81 -0.04
C PRO A 82 6.59 12.00 0.91
N LEU A 83 7.45 12.07 1.91
CA LEU A 83 7.49 13.18 2.84
C LEU A 83 8.59 14.12 2.38
N SER A 84 8.20 15.14 1.62
CA SER A 84 9.12 16.17 1.15
C SER A 84 9.51 17.10 2.28
N VAL A 85 10.79 17.05 2.65
CA VAL A 85 11.37 17.94 3.65
C VAL A 85 12.10 19.06 2.90
N ARG A 86 11.52 20.27 2.85
CA ARG A 86 12.21 21.45 2.28
C ARG A 86 13.45 21.77 3.10
N GLY A 87 14.62 21.60 2.51
CA GLY A 87 15.91 21.87 3.13
C GLY A 87 16.25 23.36 3.05
N GLU A 88 16.26 24.05 4.19
CA GLU A 88 16.95 25.33 4.30
C GLU A 88 18.04 25.21 5.36
N THR A 89 19.29 25.16 4.94
CA THR A 89 20.53 25.59 5.62
C THR A 89 20.74 25.32 7.11
N VAL A 90 21.51 24.26 7.38
CA VAL A 90 22.60 24.07 8.38
C VAL A 90 23.34 22.76 8.02
N SER A 91 23.70 22.56 6.74
CA SER A 91 22.94 21.65 5.86
C SER A 91 21.94 20.79 6.67
N LYS A 92 20.74 21.34 6.95
CA LYS A 92 19.82 20.79 7.97
C LYS A 92 19.57 19.29 7.78
N THR A 93 19.79 18.77 6.58
CA THR A 93 19.69 17.39 6.09
C THR A 93 20.19 16.32 7.06
N THR A 94 21.42 16.35 7.59
CA THR A 94 21.93 15.23 8.43
C THR A 94 21.31 15.22 9.82
N LYS A 95 21.23 16.39 10.48
CA LYS A 95 20.50 16.54 11.76
C LYS A 95 19.04 16.18 11.61
N ARG A 96 18.42 16.57 10.50
CA ARG A 96 17.00 16.35 10.21
C ARG A 96 16.72 14.91 9.79
N LYS A 97 17.62 14.21 9.09
CA LYS A 97 17.48 12.77 8.78
C LYS A 97 17.50 11.95 10.07
N LEU A 98 18.40 12.28 11.00
CA LEU A 98 18.43 11.65 12.34
C LEU A 98 17.17 11.98 13.16
N LEU A 99 16.75 13.25 13.21
CA LEU A 99 15.52 13.67 13.91
C LEU A 99 14.24 13.08 13.31
N LEU A 100 14.21 12.92 11.99
CA LEU A 100 13.07 12.37 11.27
C LEU A 100 12.99 10.85 11.48
N LEU A 101 14.11 10.15 11.40
CA LEU A 101 14.19 8.73 11.72
C LEU A 101 13.87 8.47 13.19
N SER A 102 14.33 9.32 14.11
CA SER A 102 13.96 9.21 15.53
C SER A 102 12.47 9.45 15.72
N PHE A 103 11.90 10.51 15.13
CA PHE A 103 10.45 10.77 15.17
C PHE A 103 9.64 9.56 14.69
N TYR A 104 10.04 8.92 13.59
CA TYR A 104 9.34 7.76 13.08
C TYR A 104 9.47 6.55 14.00
N ARG A 105 10.68 6.27 14.52
CA ARG A 105 10.87 5.20 15.51
C ARG A 105 10.03 5.44 16.77
N ASP A 106 10.01 6.67 17.26
CA ASP A 106 9.22 7.08 18.43
C ASP A 106 7.71 6.94 18.17
N ASN A 107 7.27 7.13 16.92
CA ASN A 107 5.88 6.94 16.50
C ASN A 107 5.57 5.51 16.00
N ARG A 108 6.36 4.51 16.42
CA ARG A 108 6.20 3.08 16.11
C ARG A 108 6.24 2.72 14.62
N PHE A 109 6.91 3.54 13.81
CA PHE A 109 7.24 3.15 12.45
C PHE A 109 8.51 2.30 12.47
N SER A 110 8.45 1.14 11.82
CA SER A 110 9.58 0.24 11.61
C SER A 110 10.07 0.36 10.17
N GLN A 111 11.37 0.48 9.97
CA GLN A 111 11.96 0.39 8.64
C GLN A 111 11.77 -1.02 8.09
N PHE A 112 11.23 -1.13 6.89
CA PHE A 112 10.94 -2.43 6.27
C PHE A 112 11.65 -2.64 4.94
N ASP A 113 11.97 -1.57 4.21
CA ASP A 113 12.69 -1.68 2.94
C ASP A 113 13.52 -0.41 2.68
N THR A 114 14.51 -0.50 1.81
CA THR A 114 15.32 0.63 1.36
C THR A 114 15.72 0.43 -0.10
N ARG A 115 15.43 1.41 -0.94
CA ARG A 115 15.74 1.36 -2.37
C ARG A 115 16.60 2.54 -2.80
N GLN A 116 17.69 2.26 -3.51
CA GLN A 116 18.45 3.29 -4.21
C GLN A 116 17.73 3.70 -5.49
N THR A 117 17.64 5.00 -5.73
CA THR A 117 17.15 5.57 -6.99
C THR A 117 18.28 6.30 -7.68
N ALA A 118 18.52 5.95 -8.94
CA ALA A 118 19.34 6.76 -9.83
C ALA A 118 18.46 7.92 -10.33
N SER A 119 18.82 9.15 -9.98
CA SER A 119 18.35 10.34 -10.70
C SER A 119 19.35 10.67 -11.82
N ASP A 120 18.87 11.26 -12.91
CA ASP A 120 19.65 11.65 -14.10
C ASP A 120 20.71 12.76 -13.86
N ALA A 121 21.07 13.00 -12.61
CA ALA A 121 22.21 13.83 -12.21
C ALA A 121 22.88 13.12 -11.02
N GLU A 122 24.19 12.91 -11.14
CA GLU A 122 25.28 12.47 -10.24
C GLU A 122 25.07 12.13 -8.74
N GLU A 123 23.88 12.28 -8.16
CA GLU A 123 23.56 11.98 -6.77
C GLU A 123 22.60 10.77 -6.66
N SER A 124 23.13 9.62 -6.22
CA SER A 124 22.32 8.48 -5.85
C SER A 124 21.53 8.78 -4.56
N HIS A 125 20.20 8.68 -4.62
CA HIS A 125 19.34 8.92 -3.47
C HIS A 125 18.89 7.59 -2.85
N GLU A 126 18.87 7.51 -1.52
CA GLU A 126 18.40 6.36 -0.75
C GLU A 126 16.99 6.62 -0.21
N LEU A 127 16.00 5.87 -0.71
CA LEU A 127 14.64 5.90 -0.20
C LEU A 127 14.48 4.86 0.89
N VAL A 128 14.27 5.32 2.13
CA VAL A 128 13.96 4.46 3.27
C VAL A 128 12.44 4.34 3.42
N GLN A 129 11.91 3.12 3.35
CA GLN A 129 10.49 2.84 3.53
C GLN A 129 10.20 2.42 4.98
N LEU A 130 9.21 3.07 5.58
CA LEU A 130 8.83 2.89 6.97
C LEU A 130 7.36 2.44 7.05
N LEU A 131 7.10 1.39 7.83
CA LEU A 131 5.78 0.80 8.05
C LEU A 131 5.35 1.06 9.50
N ARG A 132 4.16 1.62 9.69
CA ARG A 132 3.50 1.68 11.00
C ARG A 132 2.32 0.72 11.00
N LEU A 133 2.36 -0.23 11.90
CA LEU A 133 1.23 -1.10 12.21
C LEU A 133 0.34 -0.36 13.23
N LEU A 134 -0.93 -0.18 12.90
CA LEU A 134 -1.93 0.47 13.77
C LEU A 134 -2.53 -0.53 14.76
#